data_AF-A0A957IJU6-F1
#
_entry.id   AF-A0A957IJU6-F1
#
_cell.length_a   1.000
_cell.length_b   1.000
_cell.length_c   1.000
_cell.angle_alpha   90.00
_cell.angle_beta   90.00
_cell.angle_gamma   90.00
#
_symmetry.space_group_name_H-M   'P 1'
#
loop_
_entity.id
_entity.type
_entity.pdbx_description
1 polymer ?
#
loop_
_entity_poly.entity_id
_entity_poly.type
_entity_poly.pdbx_seq_one_letter_code
_entity_poly.pdbx_strand_id
1 'polypeptide(L)'
;MTIKFGTDGWRAVISETFTFGNLRLVAQAIADYVLEENASNPSVVVGFDTRFLSDRYAAEVARVMAANRIDTWLARADTPTPAISYAVMHKKATAGVMITASHNAPRYNGVKLKSCFGGSASPAHHKRVEQLLERNLSTVHGPNLMDLDEAIKRDRVHKFDPAWAYYEHLSNLVDLDIVSSGELRIVADGMYGSGRGAFSEILARGRSHVHNIRHEMNPGFGGIHPEPITRHLGMLMSTIQSGHWDVGLATDGDADRIGAVDAQGNFVDPHRIFALVLR
;
A
#
# COMPACT_ATOMS: atom_id res chain seq x y z
N MET A 1 -4.97 -9.50 24.98
CA MET A 1 -4.53 -9.69 23.58
C MET A 1 -3.31 -8.81 23.36
N THR A 2 -2.23 -9.34 22.81
CA THR A 2 -0.99 -8.56 22.62
C THR A 2 -0.83 -8.26 21.13
N ILE A 3 -1.23 -7.06 20.72
CA ILE A 3 -0.95 -6.54 19.38
C ILE A 3 0.45 -5.95 19.41
N LYS A 4 1.34 -6.43 18.54
CA LYS A 4 2.69 -5.92 18.41
C LYS A 4 2.96 -5.45 16.98
N PHE A 5 3.53 -4.28 16.86
CA PHE A 5 4.04 -3.72 15.63
C PHE A 5 5.44 -4.29 15.38
N GLY A 6 5.61 -4.93 14.22
CA GLY A 6 6.92 -5.26 13.69
C GLY A 6 7.59 -4.04 13.06
N THR A 7 8.63 -4.29 12.27
CA THR A 7 9.43 -3.26 11.62
C THR A 7 8.64 -2.35 10.67
N ASP A 8 7.55 -2.86 10.11
CA ASP A 8 6.72 -2.16 9.11
C ASP A 8 5.24 -2.42 9.38
N GLY A 9 4.81 -2.17 10.62
CA GLY A 9 3.40 -2.30 11.01
C GLY A 9 3.02 -3.57 11.76
N TRP A 10 1.71 -3.71 12.02
CA TRP A 10 1.12 -4.91 12.61
C TRP A 10 0.52 -5.79 11.52
N ARG A 11 0.82 -7.09 11.51
CA ARG A 11 0.26 -8.07 10.57
C ARG A 11 -0.33 -9.25 11.34
N ALA A 12 -1.48 -9.74 10.91
CA ALA A 12 -2.15 -10.86 11.55
C ALA A 12 -3.05 -11.63 10.57
N VAL A 13 -3.45 -12.84 10.97
CA VAL A 13 -4.40 -13.66 10.20
C VAL A 13 -5.80 -13.07 10.31
N ILE A 14 -6.47 -12.92 9.17
CA ILE A 14 -7.84 -12.42 9.05
C ILE A 14 -8.79 -13.31 9.84
N SER A 15 -9.74 -12.70 10.55
CA SER A 15 -10.74 -13.37 11.40
C SER A 15 -10.22 -14.08 12.65
N GLU A 16 -8.91 -14.33 12.78
CA GLU A 16 -8.31 -14.76 14.04
C GLU A 16 -7.94 -13.55 14.90
N THR A 17 -6.92 -12.81 14.48
CA THR A 17 -6.40 -11.65 15.23
C THR A 17 -6.57 -10.36 14.44
N PHE A 18 -6.58 -10.40 13.11
CA PHE A 18 -6.96 -9.24 12.28
C PHE A 18 -8.49 -9.22 12.11
N THR A 19 -9.17 -8.67 13.10
CA THR A 19 -10.63 -8.52 13.15
C THR A 19 -11.03 -7.05 13.11
N PHE A 20 -12.27 -6.75 12.76
CA PHE A 20 -12.78 -5.36 12.81
C PHE A 20 -12.66 -4.75 14.21
N GLY A 21 -12.94 -5.52 15.26
CA GLY A 21 -12.82 -5.06 16.65
C GLY A 21 -11.40 -4.69 17.01
N ASN A 22 -10.43 -5.57 16.72
CA ASN A 22 -9.03 -5.31 17.02
C ASN A 22 -8.47 -4.15 16.18
N LEU A 23 -8.86 -4.07 14.91
CA LEU A 23 -8.45 -2.96 14.06
C LEU A 23 -8.96 -1.62 14.58
N ARG A 24 -10.20 -1.53 15.07
CA ARG A 24 -10.73 -0.28 15.65
C ARG A 24 -9.95 0.14 16.90
N LEU A 25 -9.54 -0.80 17.74
CA LEU A 25 -8.69 -0.53 18.90
C LEU A 25 -7.32 0.03 18.46
N VAL A 26 -6.69 -0.59 17.46
CA VAL A 26 -5.44 -0.10 16.87
C VAL A 26 -5.63 1.28 16.23
N ALA A 27 -6.71 1.49 15.50
CA ALA A 27 -7.03 2.78 14.88
C ALA A 27 -7.24 3.88 15.92
N GLN A 28 -7.83 3.56 17.08
CA GLN A 28 -7.98 4.52 18.18
C GLN A 28 -6.63 4.89 18.78
N ALA A 29 -5.73 3.91 18.99
CA ALA A 29 -4.38 4.20 19.43
C ALA A 29 -3.57 5.03 18.42
N ILE A 30 -3.77 4.81 17.12
CA ILE A 30 -3.20 5.67 16.06
C ILE A 30 -3.82 7.06 16.09
N ALA A 31 -5.12 7.21 16.32
CA ALA A 31 -5.78 8.51 16.44
C ALA A 31 -5.20 9.32 17.60
N ASP A 32 -5.04 8.69 18.77
CA ASP A 32 -4.41 9.31 19.94
C ASP A 32 -2.97 9.77 19.61
N TYR A 33 -2.19 8.92 18.92
CA TYR A 33 -0.83 9.26 18.49
C TYR A 33 -0.81 10.47 17.54
N VAL A 34 -1.71 10.49 16.55
CA VAL A 34 -1.81 11.59 15.58
C VAL A 34 -2.14 12.92 16.28
N LEU A 35 -2.99 12.89 17.31
CA LEU A 35 -3.32 14.06 18.11
C LEU A 35 -2.14 14.53 18.98
N GLU A 36 -1.28 13.61 19.45
CA GLU A 36 -0.03 13.97 20.13
C GLU A 36 0.97 14.64 19.19
N GLU A 37 1.07 14.18 17.94
CA GLU A 37 1.99 14.73 16.93
C GLU A 37 1.52 16.10 16.39
N ASN A 38 0.21 16.30 16.22
CA ASN A 38 -0.34 17.57 15.74
C ASN A 38 -1.78 17.80 16.20
N ALA A 39 -1.94 18.53 17.31
CA ALA A 39 -3.25 18.87 17.85
C ALA A 39 -3.98 20.00 17.09
N SER A 40 -3.28 20.80 16.29
CA SER A 40 -3.86 22.01 15.68
C SER A 40 -4.67 21.72 14.41
N ASN A 41 -4.15 20.84 13.56
CA ASN A 41 -4.82 20.44 12.32
C ASN A 41 -4.48 18.98 11.96
N PRO A 42 -4.92 18.00 12.76
CA PRO A 42 -4.59 16.60 12.56
C PRO A 42 -5.26 16.08 11.29
N SER A 43 -4.47 15.47 10.41
CA SER A 43 -5.02 14.75 9.27
C SER A 43 -4.25 13.48 8.95
N VAL A 44 -4.93 12.52 8.33
CA VAL A 44 -4.35 11.24 7.94
C VAL A 44 -4.71 10.86 6.51
N VAL A 45 -3.80 10.17 5.83
CA VAL A 45 -4.08 9.51 4.56
C VAL A 45 -4.25 8.01 4.79
N VAL A 46 -5.35 7.43 4.34
CA VAL A 46 -5.66 6.01 4.50
C VAL A 46 -5.76 5.35 3.13
N GLY A 47 -4.95 4.32 2.90
CA GLY A 47 -4.98 3.49 1.70
C GLY A 47 -5.03 2.00 2.03
N PHE A 48 -5.19 1.19 0.99
CA PHE A 48 -5.32 -0.25 1.13
C PHE A 48 -4.92 -1.00 -0.13
N ASP A 49 -4.53 -2.28 0.03
CA ASP A 49 -4.21 -3.18 -1.08
C ASP A 49 -5.41 -4.09 -1.47
N THR A 50 -5.15 -5.09 -2.31
CA THR A 50 -6.18 -6.01 -2.85
C THR A 50 -6.60 -7.13 -1.91
N ARG A 51 -6.07 -7.19 -0.68
CA ARG A 51 -6.40 -8.28 0.25
C ARG A 51 -7.86 -8.25 0.65
N PHE A 52 -8.32 -9.40 1.11
CA PHE A 52 -9.72 -9.60 1.46
C PHE A 52 -10.16 -8.59 2.52
N LEU A 53 -11.22 -7.84 2.21
CA LEU A 53 -11.83 -6.78 3.02
C LEU A 53 -10.91 -5.58 3.36
N SER A 54 -9.77 -5.41 2.70
CA SER A 54 -8.87 -4.27 2.95
C SER A 54 -9.56 -2.91 2.78
N ASP A 55 -10.48 -2.79 1.82
CA ASP A 55 -11.35 -1.63 1.60
C ASP A 55 -12.22 -1.32 2.83
N ARG A 56 -12.84 -2.35 3.41
CA ARG A 56 -13.70 -2.21 4.60
C ARG A 56 -12.89 -1.91 5.85
N TYR A 57 -11.72 -2.51 5.99
CA TYR A 57 -10.79 -2.21 7.08
C TYR A 57 -10.29 -0.76 7.01
N ALA A 58 -9.96 -0.26 5.82
CA ALA A 58 -9.61 1.15 5.63
C ALA A 58 -10.76 2.10 6.00
N ALA A 59 -12.00 1.74 5.66
CA ALA A 59 -13.17 2.48 6.08
C ALA A 59 -13.33 2.51 7.61
N GLU A 60 -13.05 1.41 8.33
CA GLU A 60 -13.07 1.41 9.80
C GLU A 60 -12.02 2.33 10.41
N VAL A 61 -10.81 2.40 9.84
CA VAL A 61 -9.81 3.38 10.26
C VAL A 61 -10.35 4.80 10.07
N ALA A 62 -10.91 5.12 8.90
CA ALA A 62 -11.47 6.43 8.61
C ALA A 62 -12.60 6.83 9.59
N ARG A 63 -13.48 5.88 9.94
CA ARG A 63 -14.56 6.10 10.91
C ARG A 63 -14.05 6.44 12.30
N VAL A 64 -12.97 5.79 12.75
CA VAL A 64 -12.35 6.08 14.05
C VAL A 64 -11.67 7.45 14.02
N MET A 65 -10.92 7.76 12.96
CA MET A 65 -10.25 9.06 12.80
C MET A 65 -11.24 10.23 12.81
N ALA A 66 -12.32 10.12 12.02
CA ALA A 66 -13.38 11.13 11.98
C ALA A 66 -14.08 11.33 13.34
N ALA A 67 -14.32 10.25 14.09
CA ALA A 67 -14.89 10.32 15.44
C ALA A 67 -14.00 11.08 16.43
N ASN A 68 -12.69 11.02 16.24
CA ASN A 68 -11.68 11.75 17.02
C ASN A 68 -11.35 13.14 16.44
N ARG A 69 -12.15 13.64 15.49
CA ARG A 69 -11.99 14.96 14.84
C ARG A 69 -10.66 15.09 14.05
N ILE A 70 -10.21 13.99 13.45
CA ILE A 70 -9.04 13.94 12.56
C ILE A 70 -9.55 13.86 11.12
N ASP A 71 -9.12 14.80 10.28
CA ASP A 71 -9.53 14.82 8.87
C ASP A 71 -8.85 13.70 8.11
N THR A 72 -9.61 12.94 7.32
CA THR A 72 -9.14 11.71 6.71
C THR A 72 -9.25 11.78 5.20
N TRP A 73 -8.13 11.57 4.51
CA TRP A 73 -8.09 11.32 3.08
C TRP A 73 -8.12 9.82 2.83
N LEU A 74 -9.27 9.29 2.40
CA LEU A 74 -9.46 7.86 2.16
C LEU A 74 -9.30 7.55 0.66
N ALA A 75 -8.40 6.64 0.30
CA ALA A 75 -8.26 6.17 -1.07
C ALA A 75 -9.59 5.56 -1.56
N ARG A 76 -10.02 5.91 -2.77
CA ARG A 76 -11.29 5.43 -3.34
C ARG A 76 -11.22 4.00 -3.90
N ALA A 77 -10.00 3.52 -4.15
CA ALA A 77 -9.69 2.22 -4.72
C ALA A 77 -8.40 1.71 -4.08
N ASP A 78 -8.09 0.42 -4.30
CA ASP A 78 -6.82 -0.13 -3.88
C ASP A 78 -5.66 0.62 -4.57
N THR A 79 -4.54 0.76 -3.88
CA THR A 79 -3.46 1.66 -4.32
C THR A 79 -2.11 1.17 -3.79
N PRO A 80 -1.02 1.27 -4.57
CA PRO A 80 0.32 1.01 -4.10
C PRO A 80 0.69 1.77 -2.81
N THR A 81 1.37 1.11 -1.88
CA THR A 81 1.98 1.74 -0.70
C THR A 81 2.79 3.00 -1.02
N PRO A 82 3.65 3.06 -2.07
CA PRO A 82 4.39 4.28 -2.37
C PRO A 82 3.51 5.47 -2.80
N ALA A 83 2.35 5.24 -3.41
CA ALA A 83 1.42 6.32 -3.75
C ALA A 83 0.74 6.89 -2.50
N ILE A 84 0.45 6.05 -1.49
CA ILE A 84 -0.03 6.52 -0.18
C ILE A 84 1.06 7.30 0.56
N SER A 85 2.30 6.81 0.55
CA SER A 85 3.46 7.52 1.09
C SER A 85 3.64 8.90 0.46
N TYR A 86 3.51 9.01 -0.87
CA TYR A 86 3.56 10.28 -1.57
C TYR A 86 2.36 11.18 -1.21
N ALA A 87 1.15 10.62 -1.14
CA ALA A 87 -0.04 11.38 -0.78
C ALA A 87 0.03 12.00 0.62
N VAL A 88 0.67 11.32 1.60
CA VAL A 88 0.94 11.90 2.93
C VAL A 88 1.75 13.19 2.81
N MET A 89 2.84 13.16 2.04
CA MET A 89 3.70 14.31 1.78
C MET A 89 2.97 15.42 1.03
N HIS A 90 2.33 15.06 -0.08
CA HIS A 90 1.66 16.00 -0.97
C HIS A 90 0.50 16.74 -0.26
N LYS A 91 -0.21 16.05 0.64
CA LYS A 91 -1.31 16.62 1.42
C LYS A 91 -0.86 17.23 2.76
N LYS A 92 0.43 17.13 3.10
CA LYS A 92 0.99 17.56 4.39
C LYS A 92 0.26 16.94 5.58
N ALA A 93 -0.13 15.67 5.43
CA ALA A 93 -0.86 14.95 6.48
C ALA A 93 0.06 14.63 7.66
N THR A 94 -0.51 14.54 8.86
CA THR A 94 0.23 14.19 10.09
C THR A 94 0.78 12.77 10.02
N ALA A 95 0.00 11.83 9.46
CA ALA A 95 0.41 10.44 9.29
C ALA A 95 -0.30 9.80 8.10
N GLY A 96 0.15 8.60 7.74
CA GLY A 96 -0.57 7.71 6.83
C GLY A 96 -0.82 6.34 7.43
N VAL A 97 -1.88 5.68 6.97
CA VAL A 97 -2.21 4.31 7.32
C VAL A 97 -2.41 3.52 6.03
N MET A 98 -1.69 2.41 5.89
CA MET A 98 -1.86 1.49 4.77
C MET A 98 -2.36 0.14 5.28
N ILE A 99 -3.53 -0.28 4.81
CA ILE A 99 -4.08 -1.61 5.09
C ILE A 99 -3.48 -2.62 4.12
N THR A 100 -2.54 -3.40 4.61
CA THR A 100 -1.83 -4.41 3.82
C THR A 100 -1.00 -5.34 4.70
N ALA A 101 -0.74 -6.55 4.22
CA ALA A 101 0.34 -7.41 4.70
C ALA A 101 1.42 -7.68 3.63
N SER A 102 1.59 -6.78 2.66
CA SER A 102 2.63 -6.78 1.62
C SER A 102 2.71 -8.09 0.84
N HIS A 103 3.77 -8.87 1.04
CA HIS A 103 4.06 -10.14 0.37
C HIS A 103 3.56 -11.38 1.14
N ASN A 104 2.97 -11.20 2.33
CA ASN A 104 2.45 -12.33 3.11
C ASN A 104 1.34 -13.09 2.36
N ALA A 105 1.13 -14.36 2.74
CA ALA A 105 0.06 -15.19 2.19
C ALA A 105 -1.33 -14.50 2.22
N PRO A 106 -2.27 -14.90 1.33
CA PRO A 106 -3.60 -14.27 1.19
C PRO A 106 -4.39 -14.15 2.51
N ARG A 107 -4.21 -15.10 3.44
CA ARG A 107 -4.91 -15.14 4.74
C ARG A 107 -4.52 -14.03 5.71
N TYR A 108 -3.45 -13.27 5.43
CA TYR A 108 -2.98 -12.18 6.29
C TYR A 108 -3.52 -10.84 5.81
N ASN A 109 -3.71 -9.93 6.76
CA ASN A 109 -3.80 -8.50 6.50
C ASN A 109 -3.03 -7.74 7.59
N GLY A 110 -2.91 -6.43 7.47
CA GLY A 110 -2.08 -5.65 8.36
C GLY A 110 -2.33 -4.16 8.27
N VAL A 111 -1.60 -3.43 9.11
CA VAL A 111 -1.62 -1.97 9.23
C VAL A 111 -0.18 -1.49 9.22
N LYS A 112 0.24 -0.76 8.18
CA LYS A 112 1.48 0.02 8.19
C LYS A 112 1.16 1.46 8.62
N LEU A 113 1.98 2.01 9.51
CA LEU A 113 1.93 3.43 9.87
C LEU A 113 3.01 4.18 9.07
N LYS A 114 2.64 5.30 8.46
CA LYS A 114 3.54 6.20 7.75
C LYS A 114 3.66 7.51 8.54
N SER A 115 4.87 8.02 8.68
CA SER A 115 5.13 9.32 9.32
C SER A 115 4.75 10.47 8.38
N CYS A 116 4.72 11.71 8.90
CA CYS A 116 4.45 12.92 8.12
C CYS A 116 5.37 13.12 6.91
N PHE A 117 6.59 12.55 6.92
CA PHE A 117 7.52 12.58 5.80
C PHE A 117 7.25 11.49 4.72
N GLY A 118 6.15 10.74 4.83
CA GLY A 118 5.74 9.70 3.89
C GLY A 118 6.41 8.34 4.07
N GLY A 119 7.55 8.26 4.75
CA GLY A 119 8.22 6.99 5.06
C GLY A 119 7.53 6.18 6.15
N SER A 120 7.95 4.92 6.34
CA SER A 120 7.44 4.09 7.43
C SER A 120 7.73 4.72 8.80
N ALA A 121 6.82 4.52 9.74
CA ALA A 121 6.96 5.00 11.10
C ALA A 121 8.19 4.37 11.76
N SER A 122 8.86 5.14 12.61
CA SER A 122 10.04 4.65 13.32
C SER A 122 9.64 3.57 14.35
N PRO A 123 10.58 2.71 14.78
CA PRO A 123 10.33 1.80 15.90
C PRO A 123 9.83 2.51 17.16
N ALA A 124 10.26 3.76 17.40
CA ALA A 124 9.78 4.57 18.51
C ALA A 124 8.31 4.97 18.36
N HIS A 125 7.88 5.36 17.15
CA HIS A 125 6.46 5.67 16.87
C HIS A 125 5.58 4.42 17.00
N HIS A 126 6.03 3.28 16.49
CA HIS A 126 5.33 2.00 16.67
C HIS A 126 5.16 1.64 18.15
N LYS A 127 6.23 1.73 18.94
CA LYS A 127 6.18 1.51 20.38
C LYS A 127 5.24 2.51 21.09
N ARG A 128 5.18 3.76 20.61
CA ARG A 128 4.25 4.76 21.16
C ARG A 128 2.80 4.37 20.94
N VAL A 129 2.44 3.90 19.73
CA VAL A 129 1.09 3.39 19.43
C VAL A 129 0.76 2.16 20.29
N GLU A 130 1.71 1.24 20.49
CA GLU A 130 1.50 0.09 21.40
C GLU A 130 1.19 0.52 22.84
N GLN A 131 1.92 1.51 23.37
CA GLN A 131 1.66 2.06 24.71
C GLN A 131 0.28 2.72 24.82
N LEU A 132 -0.13 3.46 23.79
CA LEU A 132 -1.46 4.08 23.73
C LEU A 132 -2.57 3.02 23.67
N LEU A 133 -2.34 1.95 22.92
CA LEU A 133 -3.25 0.81 22.87
C LEU A 133 -3.39 0.13 24.24
N GLU A 134 -2.29 -0.16 24.92
CA GLU A 134 -2.31 -0.74 26.27
C GLU A 134 -3.04 0.16 27.27
N ARG A 135 -2.78 1.48 27.21
CA ARG A 135 -3.49 2.48 28.02
C ARG A 135 -4.99 2.41 27.77
N ASN A 136 -5.44 2.46 26.52
CA ASN A 136 -6.86 2.50 26.16
C ASN A 136 -7.60 1.22 26.59
N LEU A 137 -6.93 0.07 26.52
CA LEU A 137 -7.47 -1.20 27.03
C LEU A 137 -7.63 -1.20 28.55
N SER A 138 -6.70 -0.59 29.30
CA SER A 138 -6.78 -0.53 30.77
C SER A 138 -7.86 0.41 31.30
N THR A 139 -8.21 1.46 30.54
CA THR A 139 -9.21 2.45 30.94
C THR A 139 -10.64 2.08 30.52
N VAL A 140 -10.84 0.90 29.90
CA VAL A 140 -12.11 0.46 29.30
C VAL A 140 -12.67 1.51 28.31
N HIS A 141 -11.77 2.28 27.69
CA HIS A 141 -12.14 3.26 26.68
C HIS A 141 -12.25 2.54 25.33
N GLY A 142 -13.49 2.30 24.90
CA GLY A 142 -13.76 1.77 23.57
C GLY A 142 -13.35 2.76 22.47
N PRO A 143 -13.15 2.30 21.22
CA PRO A 143 -12.85 3.18 20.11
C PRO A 143 -14.04 4.10 19.83
N ASN A 144 -13.74 5.38 19.59
CA ASN A 144 -14.75 6.32 19.10
C ASN A 144 -15.10 5.95 17.65
N LEU A 145 -16.39 5.96 17.31
CA LEU A 145 -16.86 5.61 15.98
C LEU A 145 -17.86 6.64 15.47
N MET A 146 -17.64 7.08 14.23
CA MET A 146 -18.61 7.84 13.45
C MET A 146 -19.13 6.94 12.33
N ASP A 147 -20.39 7.13 11.93
CA ASP A 147 -20.87 6.54 10.69
C ASP A 147 -20.09 7.11 9.49
N LEU A 148 -19.79 6.28 8.48
CA LEU A 148 -18.94 6.73 7.37
C LEU A 148 -19.65 7.77 6.50
N ASP A 149 -20.95 7.60 6.23
CA ASP A 149 -21.70 8.55 5.41
C ASP A 149 -21.85 9.88 6.14
N GLU A 150 -22.04 9.84 7.46
CA GLU A 150 -22.03 11.05 8.28
C GLU A 150 -20.66 11.73 8.29
N ALA A 151 -19.58 10.97 8.39
CA ALA A 151 -18.22 11.51 8.36
C ALA A 151 -17.89 12.19 7.02
N ILE A 152 -18.40 11.64 5.91
CA ILE A 152 -18.29 12.26 4.58
C ILE A 152 -19.14 13.54 4.51
N LYS A 153 -20.41 13.49 4.95
CA LYS A 153 -21.31 14.67 4.97
C LYS A 153 -20.79 15.82 5.81
N ARG A 154 -20.02 15.53 6.86
CA ARG A 154 -19.39 16.52 7.75
C ARG A 154 -18.01 16.97 7.28
N ASP A 155 -17.60 16.60 6.07
CA ASP A 155 -16.28 16.93 5.51
C ASP A 155 -15.12 16.49 6.42
N ARG A 156 -15.27 15.34 7.10
CA ARG A 156 -14.21 14.71 7.91
C ARG A 156 -13.52 13.56 7.19
N VAL A 157 -14.19 12.96 6.21
CA VAL A 157 -13.62 11.93 5.34
C VAL A 157 -13.76 12.37 3.90
N HIS A 158 -12.63 12.54 3.22
CA HIS A 158 -12.55 12.91 1.82
C HIS A 158 -12.04 11.72 1.02
N LYS A 159 -12.92 11.14 0.19
CA LYS A 159 -12.49 10.12 -0.77
C LYS A 159 -11.67 10.76 -1.88
N PHE A 160 -10.52 10.17 -2.22
CA PHE A 160 -9.66 10.70 -3.27
C PHE A 160 -8.98 9.60 -4.07
N ASP A 161 -8.43 9.97 -5.22
CA ASP A 161 -7.59 9.12 -6.04
C ASP A 161 -6.11 9.49 -5.82
N PRO A 162 -5.31 8.63 -5.20
CA PRO A 162 -3.88 8.85 -5.02
C PRO A 162 -3.04 8.65 -6.29
N ALA A 163 -3.55 7.93 -7.30
CA ALA A 163 -2.75 7.48 -8.44
C ALA A 163 -2.26 8.64 -9.31
N TRP A 164 -3.13 9.59 -9.64
CA TRP A 164 -2.81 10.67 -10.58
C TRP A 164 -1.63 11.55 -10.14
N ALA A 165 -1.70 12.09 -8.91
CA ALA A 165 -0.62 12.92 -8.39
C ALA A 165 0.68 12.13 -8.19
N TYR A 166 0.58 10.84 -7.86
CA TYR A 166 1.74 9.98 -7.74
C TYR A 166 2.42 9.74 -9.10
N TYR A 167 1.67 9.43 -10.15
CA TYR A 167 2.24 9.23 -11.49
C TYR A 167 2.79 10.51 -12.11
N GLU A 168 2.14 11.65 -11.86
CA GLU A 168 2.70 12.95 -12.21
C GLU A 168 4.05 13.17 -11.51
N HIS A 169 4.16 12.85 -10.22
CA HIS A 169 5.44 12.92 -9.52
C HIS A 169 6.49 11.99 -10.12
N LEU A 170 6.14 10.75 -10.45
CA LEU A 170 7.07 9.80 -11.09
C LEU A 170 7.60 10.31 -12.44
N SER A 171 6.79 11.02 -13.23
CA SER A 171 7.23 11.62 -14.49
C SER A 171 8.31 12.70 -14.33
N ASN A 172 8.46 13.25 -13.13
CA ASN A 172 9.55 14.18 -12.80
C ASN A 172 10.82 13.46 -12.31
N LEU A 173 10.75 12.16 -12.00
CA LEU A 173 11.86 11.35 -11.52
C LEU A 173 12.45 10.45 -12.61
N VAL A 174 11.62 10.04 -13.57
CA VAL A 174 11.99 9.15 -14.67
C VAL A 174 11.69 9.83 -16.00
N ASP A 175 12.67 9.80 -16.90
CA ASP A 175 12.51 10.29 -18.27
C ASP A 175 11.64 9.31 -19.08
N LEU A 176 10.34 9.59 -19.15
CA LEU A 176 9.38 8.77 -19.87
C LEU A 176 9.53 8.89 -21.39
N ASP A 177 10.15 9.96 -21.90
CA ASP A 177 10.41 10.13 -23.34
C ASP A 177 11.50 9.16 -23.79
N ILE A 178 12.55 8.97 -22.98
CA ILE A 178 13.57 7.93 -23.23
C ILE A 178 12.92 6.55 -23.25
N VAL A 179 12.09 6.22 -22.25
CA VAL A 179 11.40 4.91 -22.19
C VAL A 179 10.50 4.70 -23.41
N SER A 180 9.71 5.73 -23.78
CA SER A 180 8.84 5.71 -24.96
C SER A 180 9.63 5.58 -26.26
N SER A 181 10.82 6.19 -26.34
CA SER A 181 11.67 6.13 -27.53
C SER A 181 12.19 4.72 -27.82
N GLY A 182 12.36 3.91 -26.77
CA GLY A 182 12.82 2.53 -26.86
C GLY A 182 11.77 1.52 -27.33
N GLU A 183 10.50 1.91 -27.44
CA GLU A 183 9.40 1.06 -27.96
C GLU A 183 9.34 -0.33 -27.29
N LEU A 184 9.64 -0.37 -26.00
CA LEU A 184 9.86 -1.62 -25.26
C LEU A 184 8.59 -2.48 -25.18
N ARG A 185 8.76 -3.79 -25.33
CA ARG A 185 7.75 -4.82 -25.12
C ARG A 185 7.90 -5.37 -23.70
N ILE A 186 7.02 -4.94 -22.82
CA ILE A 186 7.10 -5.20 -21.38
C ILE A 186 6.01 -6.19 -20.99
N VAL A 187 6.37 -7.21 -20.19
CA VAL A 187 5.38 -8.02 -19.47
C VAL A 187 5.28 -7.49 -18.04
N ALA A 188 4.10 -6.97 -17.68
CA ALA A 188 3.83 -6.45 -16.35
C ALA A 188 3.02 -7.46 -15.56
N ASP A 189 3.58 -7.92 -14.44
CA ASP A 189 2.97 -8.89 -13.56
C ASP A 189 2.48 -8.20 -12.29
N GLY A 190 1.17 -8.01 -12.22
CA GLY A 190 0.55 -7.39 -11.06
C GLY A 190 0.60 -8.28 -9.81
N MET A 191 0.86 -9.59 -9.95
CA MET A 191 0.73 -10.60 -8.91
C MET A 191 -0.61 -10.48 -8.13
N TYR A 192 -1.68 -10.01 -8.78
CA TYR A 192 -2.99 -9.65 -8.19
C TYR A 192 -2.95 -8.54 -7.11
N GLY A 193 -1.82 -7.85 -6.96
CA GLY A 193 -1.60 -6.76 -6.01
C GLY A 193 -2.18 -5.42 -6.45
N SER A 194 -1.93 -4.41 -5.63
CA SER A 194 -2.39 -3.03 -5.90
C SER A 194 -1.58 -2.31 -6.99
N GLY A 195 -0.40 -2.82 -7.35
CA GLY A 195 0.41 -2.33 -8.47
C GLY A 195 -0.05 -2.79 -9.85
N ARG A 196 -1.12 -3.58 -9.95
CA ARG A 196 -1.50 -4.31 -11.18
C ARG A 196 -1.86 -3.45 -12.40
N GLY A 197 -2.13 -2.17 -12.22
CA GLY A 197 -2.33 -1.19 -13.30
C GLY A 197 -1.12 -0.27 -13.54
N ALA A 198 -0.16 -0.22 -12.61
CA ALA A 198 0.78 0.89 -12.51
C ALA A 198 1.67 1.07 -13.75
N PHE A 199 2.25 -0.01 -14.28
CA PHE A 199 3.10 0.06 -15.47
C PHE A 199 2.31 0.43 -16.73
N SER A 200 1.09 -0.10 -16.87
CA SER A 200 0.23 0.25 -18.00
C SER A 200 -0.21 1.70 -17.95
N GLU A 201 -0.56 2.20 -16.77
CA GLU A 201 -1.04 3.57 -16.58
C GLU A 201 0.08 4.60 -16.80
N ILE A 202 1.28 4.38 -16.25
CA ILE A 202 2.40 5.31 -16.42
C ILE A 202 2.96 5.33 -17.86
N LEU A 203 2.90 4.19 -18.56
CA LEU A 203 3.40 4.06 -19.93
C LEU A 203 2.31 4.23 -21.01
N ALA A 204 1.05 4.48 -20.62
CA ALA A 204 -0.09 4.53 -21.54
C ALA A 204 0.05 5.56 -22.67
N ARG A 205 0.82 6.63 -22.45
CA ARG A 205 1.07 7.70 -23.43
C ARG A 205 2.35 7.50 -24.25
N GLY A 206 3.11 6.45 -23.96
CA GLY A 206 4.33 6.11 -24.66
C GLY A 206 4.08 5.18 -25.85
N ARG A 207 5.16 4.80 -26.53
CA ARG A 207 5.14 3.81 -27.61
C ARG A 207 5.45 2.39 -27.15
N SER A 208 5.76 2.21 -25.88
CA SER A 208 6.01 0.89 -25.28
C SER A 208 4.73 0.07 -25.20
N HIS A 209 4.84 -1.23 -25.45
CA HIS A 209 3.73 -2.17 -25.38
C HIS A 209 3.77 -2.93 -24.05
N VAL A 210 2.78 -2.72 -23.19
CA VAL A 210 2.66 -3.42 -21.90
C VAL A 210 1.65 -4.56 -22.00
N HIS A 211 2.08 -5.79 -21.72
CA HIS A 211 1.23 -6.96 -21.58
C HIS A 211 1.05 -7.31 -20.11
N ASN A 212 -0.16 -7.10 -19.57
CA ASN A 212 -0.44 -7.40 -18.16
C ASN A 212 -0.79 -8.87 -17.96
N ILE A 213 -0.21 -9.47 -16.92
CA ILE A 213 -0.59 -10.78 -16.39
C ILE A 213 -0.98 -10.63 -14.91
N ARG A 214 -1.91 -11.47 -14.44
CA ARG A 214 -2.42 -11.44 -13.06
C ARG A 214 -2.89 -10.04 -12.64
N HIS A 215 -3.65 -9.40 -13.52
CA HIS A 215 -4.08 -8.00 -13.42
C HIS A 215 -5.50 -7.82 -12.89
N GLU A 216 -6.23 -8.91 -12.72
CA GLU A 216 -7.56 -8.95 -12.17
C GLU A 216 -7.55 -8.80 -10.65
N MET A 217 -8.66 -8.31 -10.09
CA MET A 217 -8.85 -8.26 -8.64
C MET A 217 -9.05 -9.68 -8.10
N ASN A 218 -8.04 -10.19 -7.39
CA ASN A 218 -8.12 -11.51 -6.76
C ASN A 218 -7.45 -11.50 -5.37
N PRO A 219 -8.24 -11.32 -4.29
CA PRO A 219 -7.72 -11.34 -2.92
C PRO A 219 -7.06 -12.65 -2.49
N GLY A 220 -7.31 -13.74 -3.24
CA GLY A 220 -6.69 -15.05 -3.03
C GLY A 220 -5.31 -15.18 -3.69
N PHE A 221 -4.87 -14.16 -4.44
CA PHE A 221 -3.59 -14.11 -5.16
C PHE A 221 -3.30 -15.36 -6.01
N GLY A 222 -4.33 -16.02 -6.54
CA GLY A 222 -4.18 -17.28 -7.29
C GLY A 222 -3.53 -18.43 -6.50
N GLY A 223 -3.59 -18.37 -5.16
CA GLY A 223 -2.99 -19.38 -4.27
C GLY A 223 -1.49 -19.21 -4.00
N ILE A 224 -0.85 -18.16 -4.54
CA ILE A 224 0.55 -17.85 -4.26
C ILE A 224 0.71 -16.75 -3.20
N HIS A 225 1.93 -16.59 -2.71
CA HIS A 225 2.32 -15.37 -2.01
C HIS A 225 2.61 -14.30 -3.07
N PRO A 226 2.10 -13.06 -2.92
CA PRO A 226 2.40 -11.98 -3.85
C PRO A 226 3.81 -11.42 -3.56
N GLU A 227 4.83 -12.26 -3.73
CA GLU A 227 6.24 -11.94 -3.49
C GLU A 227 7.04 -12.16 -4.78
N PRO A 228 7.70 -11.13 -5.36
CA PRO A 228 8.34 -11.20 -6.67
C PRO A 228 9.72 -11.87 -6.60
N ILE A 229 9.75 -13.13 -6.19
CA ILE A 229 10.92 -14.02 -6.17
C ILE A 229 10.76 -15.14 -7.19
N THR A 230 11.87 -15.71 -7.67
CA THR A 230 11.90 -16.75 -8.72
C THR A 230 10.82 -17.83 -8.56
N ARG A 231 10.60 -18.31 -7.32
CA ARG A 231 9.58 -19.32 -6.98
C ARG A 231 8.15 -18.95 -7.45
N HIS A 232 7.80 -17.66 -7.47
CA HIS A 232 6.44 -17.17 -7.76
C HIS A 232 6.32 -16.48 -9.13
N LEU A 233 7.43 -16.42 -9.88
CA LEU A 233 7.52 -15.75 -11.18
C LEU A 233 7.52 -16.71 -12.37
N GLY A 234 7.18 -17.99 -12.17
CA GLY A 234 7.14 -18.98 -13.25
C GLY A 234 6.27 -18.55 -14.44
N MET A 235 5.08 -17.98 -14.18
CA MET A 235 4.21 -17.43 -15.24
C MET A 235 4.91 -16.30 -16.01
N LEU A 236 5.48 -15.32 -15.32
CA LEU A 236 6.22 -14.22 -15.94
C LEU A 236 7.38 -14.73 -16.81
N MET A 237 8.21 -15.63 -16.27
CA MET A 237 9.34 -16.21 -16.99
C MET A 237 8.89 -16.98 -18.23
N SER A 238 7.83 -17.79 -18.13
CA SER A 238 7.26 -18.50 -19.28
C SER A 238 6.66 -17.54 -20.32
N THR A 239 6.02 -16.45 -19.90
CA THR A 239 5.49 -15.42 -20.82
C THR A 239 6.63 -14.74 -21.57
N ILE A 240 7.71 -14.39 -20.88
CA ILE A 240 8.92 -13.84 -21.50
C ILE A 240 9.51 -14.82 -22.53
N GLN A 241 9.70 -16.09 -22.16
CA GLN A 241 10.30 -17.10 -23.04
C GLN A 241 9.44 -17.48 -24.25
N SER A 242 8.12 -17.34 -24.15
CA SER A 242 7.19 -17.69 -25.23
C SER A 242 6.95 -16.58 -26.25
N GLY A 243 7.46 -15.38 -26.01
CA GLY A 243 7.32 -14.23 -26.91
C GLY A 243 8.60 -13.45 -27.09
N HIS A 244 8.54 -12.43 -27.95
CA HIS A 244 9.63 -11.47 -28.11
C HIS A 244 9.38 -10.29 -27.17
N TRP A 245 9.80 -10.44 -25.91
CA TRP A 245 9.66 -9.44 -24.85
C TRP A 245 11.03 -8.96 -24.39
N ASP A 246 11.14 -7.67 -24.06
CA ASP A 246 12.41 -7.04 -23.67
C ASP A 246 12.66 -7.15 -22.16
N VAL A 247 11.59 -7.09 -21.36
CA VAL A 247 11.68 -7.15 -19.90
C VAL A 247 10.37 -7.60 -19.26
N GLY A 248 10.47 -8.41 -18.21
CA GLY A 248 9.38 -8.75 -17.32
C GLY A 248 9.52 -8.00 -15.99
N LEU A 249 8.46 -7.39 -15.48
CA LEU A 249 8.45 -6.64 -14.23
C LEU A 249 7.31 -7.13 -13.35
N ALA A 250 7.59 -7.43 -12.09
CA ALA A 250 6.60 -7.87 -11.11
C ALA A 250 6.65 -7.01 -9.86
N THR A 251 5.48 -6.66 -9.31
CA THR A 251 5.35 -5.99 -8.00
C THR A 251 4.76 -6.92 -6.96
N ASP A 252 5.12 -6.72 -5.68
CA ASP A 252 4.47 -7.43 -4.58
C ASP A 252 3.05 -6.92 -4.28
N GLY A 253 2.38 -7.48 -3.27
CA GLY A 253 0.95 -7.24 -3.02
C GLY A 253 0.57 -5.77 -2.84
N ASP A 254 1.42 -4.98 -2.18
CA ASP A 254 1.25 -3.53 -2.00
C ASP A 254 2.20 -2.68 -2.86
N ALA A 255 2.90 -3.32 -3.80
CA ALA A 255 3.75 -2.71 -4.81
C ALA A 255 4.81 -1.74 -4.26
N ASP A 256 5.42 -2.09 -3.12
CA ASP A 256 6.62 -1.43 -2.62
C ASP A 256 7.92 -2.19 -2.97
N ARG A 257 7.79 -3.43 -3.48
CA ARG A 257 8.92 -4.23 -4.01
C ARG A 257 8.74 -4.50 -5.50
N ILE A 258 9.88 -4.73 -6.14
CA ILE A 258 9.97 -5.12 -7.55
C ILE A 258 10.84 -6.36 -7.72
N GLY A 259 10.45 -7.24 -8.64
CA GLY A 259 11.31 -8.25 -9.24
C GLY A 259 11.30 -8.12 -10.76
N ALA A 260 12.38 -8.53 -11.41
CA ALA A 260 12.51 -8.41 -12.85
C ALA A 260 12.97 -9.72 -13.51
N VAL A 261 12.68 -9.86 -14.79
CA VAL A 261 13.10 -10.95 -15.65
C VAL A 261 13.67 -10.34 -16.94
N ASP A 262 14.87 -10.75 -17.34
CA ASP A 262 15.50 -10.28 -18.58
C ASP A 262 14.86 -10.90 -19.83
N ALA A 263 15.22 -10.42 -21.02
CA ALA A 263 14.71 -10.92 -22.30
C ALA A 263 15.04 -12.40 -22.58
N GLN A 264 15.96 -13.02 -21.83
CA GLN A 264 16.29 -14.45 -21.93
C GLN A 264 15.48 -15.30 -20.94
N GLY A 265 14.62 -14.68 -20.14
CA GLY A 265 13.81 -15.35 -19.12
C GLY A 265 14.55 -15.61 -17.81
N ASN A 266 15.71 -14.98 -17.57
CA ASN A 266 16.43 -15.13 -16.31
C ASN A 266 15.91 -14.12 -15.27
N PHE A 267 15.76 -14.59 -14.04
CA PHE A 267 15.43 -13.71 -12.92
C PHE A 267 16.58 -12.75 -12.61
N VAL A 268 16.24 -11.47 -12.49
CA VAL A 268 17.15 -10.40 -12.06
C VAL A 268 16.81 -10.08 -10.62
N ASP A 269 17.70 -10.43 -9.70
CA ASP A 269 17.47 -10.24 -8.27
C ASP A 269 17.51 -8.74 -7.86
N PRO A 270 16.87 -8.38 -6.73
CA PRO A 270 16.81 -6.99 -6.28
C PRO A 270 18.16 -6.30 -6.09
N HIS A 271 19.24 -7.02 -5.77
CA HIS A 271 20.57 -6.41 -5.62
C HIS A 271 21.15 -5.99 -6.97
N ARG A 272 20.94 -6.80 -8.02
CA ARG A 272 21.30 -6.42 -9.40
C ARG A 272 20.48 -5.24 -9.90
N ILE A 273 19.17 -5.24 -9.65
CA ILE A 273 18.29 -4.10 -9.99
C ILE A 273 18.80 -2.83 -9.31
N PHE A 274 19.08 -2.90 -8.01
CA PHE A 274 19.61 -1.77 -7.26
C PHE A 274 20.95 -1.26 -7.82
N ALA A 275 21.87 -2.17 -8.17
CA ALA A 275 23.16 -1.81 -8.78
C ALA A 275 23.03 -1.11 -10.14
N LEU A 276 22.01 -1.43 -10.94
CA LEU A 276 21.75 -0.77 -12.22
C LEU A 276 21.15 0.64 -12.08
N VAL A 277 20.45 0.90 -10.97
CA VAL A 277 19.77 2.18 -10.72
C VAL A 277 20.62 3.14 -9.88
N LEU A 278 21.61 2.62 -9.15
CA LEU A 278 22.61 3.43 -8.46
C LEU A 278 23.36 4.30 -9.48
N ARG A 279 23.28 5.62 -9.28
CA ARG A 279 24.06 6.63 -10.00
C ARG A 279 25.22 7.11 -9.14
#